data_AF-A0A8T7MKR7-F1
#
_entry.id   AF-A0A8T7MKR7-F1
#
_cell.length_a   1.000
_cell.length_b   1.000
_cell.length_c   1.000
_cell.angle_alpha   90.00
_cell.angle_beta   90.00
_cell.angle_gamma   90.00
#
_symmetry.space_group_name_H-M   'P 1'
#
loop_
_entity.id
_entity.type
_entity.pdbx_description
1 polymer ?
#
loop_
_entity_poly.entity_id
_entity_poly.type
_entity_poly.pdbx_seq_one_letter_code
_entity_poly.pdbx_strand_id
1 'polypeptide(L)'
;MANQETPRKKTYRETDSVWKDLLNRYFPDFLLFFFPKTYQIIHWERDFEFLDTELPKLSPQSEGGKRLADKLVKVYRVREEAEEEDTWLFVHIEIQSYPDPRFEERIYIYHYRIFDRYYQRLRQKTSGSTSGSKETAPSEPKPVMPLPKYKILHPVVLTGVSESYLPNQYEVKEVDGNRLRLDYPVVKLIDYNKDWAKLEAETNLFGLVVMAHLKAQELKDKPYQLLDWKVRLVEILY
;
A
#
# COMPACT_ATOMS: atom_id res chain seq x y z
N MET A 1 25.08 -5.98 33.10
CA MET A 1 23.74 -6.48 32.72
C MET A 1 23.64 -6.37 31.21
N ALA A 2 23.74 -7.49 30.51
CA ALA A 2 23.73 -7.52 29.05
C ALA A 2 22.30 -7.30 28.54
N ASN A 3 22.14 -6.33 27.63
CA ASN A 3 20.88 -6.00 26.98
C ASN A 3 20.51 -7.16 26.04
N GLN A 4 19.61 -8.04 26.49
CA GLN A 4 19.03 -9.08 25.64
C GLN A 4 17.96 -8.45 24.74
N GLU A 5 18.38 -7.92 23.59
CA GLU A 5 17.44 -7.70 22.49
C GLU A 5 16.83 -9.06 22.11
N THR A 6 15.52 -9.19 22.29
CA THR A 6 14.79 -10.42 21.99
C THR A 6 14.91 -10.76 20.48
N PRO A 7 15.29 -11.99 20.11
CA PRO A 7 15.59 -12.36 18.71
C PRO A 7 14.40 -12.23 17.75
N ARG A 8 13.17 -12.10 18.28
CA ARG A 8 11.92 -11.94 17.50
C ARG A 8 11.88 -10.68 16.64
N LYS A 9 12.44 -9.54 17.06
CA LYS A 9 12.29 -8.28 16.30
C LYS A 9 13.19 -8.19 15.07
N LYS A 10 14.32 -8.89 15.05
CA LYS A 10 15.34 -8.75 14.01
C LYS A 10 14.97 -9.49 12.71
N THR A 11 14.52 -10.75 12.83
CA THR A 11 14.18 -11.61 11.68
C THR A 11 13.04 -11.06 10.83
N TYR A 12 12.03 -10.44 11.45
CA TYR A 12 10.87 -9.95 10.72
C TYR A 12 11.13 -8.61 10.02
N ARG A 13 12.02 -7.76 10.57
CA ARG A 13 12.47 -6.55 9.88
C ARG A 13 13.23 -6.88 8.59
N GLU A 14 13.99 -7.97 8.59
CA GLU A 14 14.71 -8.46 7.41
C GLU A 14 13.73 -9.00 6.35
N THR A 15 12.73 -9.80 6.75
CA THR A 15 11.67 -10.26 5.85
C THR A 15 10.87 -9.10 5.24
N ASP A 16 10.46 -8.12 6.04
CA ASP A 16 9.74 -6.94 5.54
C ASP A 16 10.60 -6.13 4.55
N SER A 17 11.92 -6.08 4.73
CA SER A 17 12.84 -5.42 3.79
C SER A 17 12.85 -6.11 2.42
N VAL A 18 12.92 -7.44 2.39
CA VAL A 18 12.95 -8.21 1.12
C VAL A 18 11.67 -8.00 0.31
N TRP A 19 10.51 -8.02 0.97
CA TRP A 19 9.24 -7.78 0.30
C TRP A 19 9.14 -6.37 -0.28
N LYS A 20 9.68 -5.36 0.42
CA LYS A 20 9.74 -3.98 -0.08
C LYS A 20 10.66 -3.83 -1.27
N ASP A 21 11.79 -4.52 -1.28
CA ASP A 21 12.73 -4.51 -2.41
C ASP A 21 12.13 -5.19 -3.64
N LEU A 22 11.47 -6.33 -3.46
CA LEU A 22 10.73 -7.01 -4.54
C LEU A 22 9.62 -6.13 -5.09
N LEU A 23 8.84 -5.47 -4.22
CA LEU A 23 7.81 -4.51 -4.63
C LEU A 23 8.39 -3.36 -5.46
N ASN A 24 9.55 -2.81 -5.07
CA ASN A 24 10.20 -1.74 -5.83
C ASN A 24 10.60 -2.18 -7.24
N ARG A 25 11.07 -3.42 -7.37
CA ARG A 25 11.62 -3.95 -8.62
C ARG A 25 10.55 -4.50 -9.56
N TYR A 26 9.49 -5.09 -9.01
CA TYR A 26 8.48 -5.85 -9.75
C TYR A 26 7.06 -5.36 -9.42
N PHE A 27 6.87 -4.04 -9.34
CA PHE A 27 5.59 -3.44 -8.97
C PHE A 27 4.39 -3.89 -9.85
N PRO A 28 4.50 -3.92 -11.20
CA PRO A 28 3.40 -4.42 -12.03
C PRO A 28 3.06 -5.89 -11.72
N ASP A 29 4.05 -6.78 -11.66
CA ASP A 29 3.86 -8.19 -11.35
C ASP A 29 3.27 -8.40 -9.95
N PHE A 30 3.66 -7.56 -8.98
CA PHE A 30 3.13 -7.57 -7.63
C PHE A 30 1.63 -7.28 -7.63
N LEU A 31 1.20 -6.22 -8.31
CA LEU A 31 -0.23 -5.90 -8.41
C LEU A 31 -0.98 -6.93 -9.23
N LEU A 32 -0.40 -7.46 -10.30
CA LEU A 32 -1.02 -8.50 -11.11
C LEU A 32 -1.33 -9.74 -10.25
N PHE A 33 -0.37 -10.16 -9.42
CA PHE A 33 -0.51 -11.36 -8.59
C PHE A 33 -1.44 -11.15 -7.39
N PHE A 34 -1.22 -10.10 -6.59
CA PHE A 34 -1.97 -9.90 -5.34
C PHE A 34 -3.29 -9.14 -5.53
N PHE A 35 -3.34 -8.19 -6.46
CA PHE A 35 -4.48 -7.27 -6.62
C PHE A 35 -4.87 -7.12 -8.10
N PRO A 36 -5.25 -8.20 -8.81
CA PRO A 36 -5.50 -8.18 -10.25
C PRO A 36 -6.56 -7.14 -10.66
N LYS A 37 -7.55 -6.87 -9.80
CA LYS A 37 -8.53 -5.80 -10.04
C LYS A 37 -7.90 -4.41 -10.03
N THR A 38 -6.95 -4.16 -9.13
CA THR A 38 -6.18 -2.90 -9.09
C THR A 38 -5.24 -2.83 -10.29
N TYR A 39 -4.64 -3.96 -10.70
CA TYR A 39 -3.80 -4.00 -11.90
C TYR A 39 -4.56 -3.59 -13.16
N GLN A 40 -5.78 -4.08 -13.35
CA GLN A 40 -6.59 -3.83 -14.56
C GLN A 40 -6.98 -2.37 -14.77
N ILE A 41 -7.07 -1.56 -13.71
CA ILE A 41 -7.45 -0.15 -13.81
C ILE A 41 -6.26 0.79 -14.04
N ILE A 42 -5.04 0.26 -14.12
CA ILE A 42 -3.81 1.04 -14.32
C ILE A 42 -3.39 1.01 -15.79
N HIS A 43 -3.01 2.16 -16.32
CA HIS A 43 -2.54 2.32 -17.70
C HIS A 43 -1.05 1.99 -17.80
N TRP A 44 -0.71 0.70 -18.00
CA TRP A 44 0.67 0.20 -17.94
C TRP A 44 1.62 0.68 -19.05
N GLU A 45 1.11 1.19 -20.17
CA GLU A 45 1.97 1.79 -21.20
C GLU A 45 2.53 3.17 -20.77
N ARG A 46 2.03 3.74 -19.66
CA ARG A 46 2.55 4.97 -19.07
C ARG A 46 3.39 4.65 -17.85
N ASP A 47 4.42 5.46 -17.65
CA ASP A 47 5.27 5.37 -16.47
C ASP A 47 4.49 5.61 -15.18
N PHE A 48 5.00 5.00 -14.11
CA PHE A 48 4.56 5.24 -12.74
C PHE A 48 5.68 5.89 -11.91
N GLU A 49 5.30 6.64 -10.89
CA GLU A 49 6.21 7.39 -10.04
C GLU A 49 6.13 6.88 -8.60
N PHE A 50 7.25 6.40 -8.05
CA PHE A 50 7.36 6.18 -6.61
C PHE A 50 7.51 7.50 -5.89
N LEU A 51 6.61 7.75 -4.95
CA LEU A 51 6.56 9.00 -4.19
C LEU A 51 7.17 8.81 -2.81
N ASP A 52 7.74 9.90 -2.30
CA ASP A 52 8.23 9.96 -0.92
C ASP A 52 7.08 9.67 0.07
N THR A 53 7.35 8.74 0.99
CA THR A 53 6.41 8.26 2.01
C THR A 53 6.49 9.06 3.30
N GLU A 54 7.42 10.02 3.41
CA GLU A 54 7.41 11.04 4.45
C GLU A 54 6.25 12.03 4.20
N LEU A 55 5.07 11.68 4.71
CA LEU A 55 3.91 12.57 4.72
C LEU A 55 4.06 13.61 5.83
N PRO A 56 3.80 14.91 5.56
CA PRO A 56 3.96 15.97 6.56
C PRO A 56 3.10 15.73 7.80
N LYS A 57 3.53 16.26 8.94
CA LYS A 57 2.71 16.26 10.17
C LYS A 57 1.46 17.11 9.97
N LEU A 58 0.36 16.69 10.58
CA LEU A 58 -0.90 17.44 10.60
C LEU A 58 -0.89 18.59 11.62
N SER A 59 -0.07 18.52 12.67
CA SER A 59 0.16 19.61 13.61
C SER A 59 1.57 19.55 14.23
N PRO A 60 2.14 20.69 14.69
CA PRO A 60 3.41 20.72 15.41
C PRO A 60 3.39 19.93 16.73
N GLN A 61 2.21 19.70 17.31
CA GLN A 61 2.01 19.15 18.65
C GLN A 61 1.63 17.66 18.66
N SER A 62 1.48 16.99 17.51
CA SER A 62 1.27 15.53 17.52
C SER A 62 2.58 14.81 17.86
N GLU A 63 2.64 14.17 19.04
CA GLU A 63 3.76 13.35 19.54
C GLU A 63 4.04 12.07 18.70
N GLY A 64 3.33 11.86 17.60
CA GLY A 64 3.65 10.82 16.63
C GLY A 64 4.82 11.25 15.74
N GLY A 65 5.94 10.52 15.82
CA GLY A 65 7.07 10.65 14.89
C GLY A 65 6.68 10.49 13.42
N LYS A 66 7.62 10.74 12.50
CA LYS A 66 7.44 10.47 11.05
C LYS A 66 6.87 9.05 10.88
N ARG A 67 5.68 8.92 10.32
CA ARG A 67 5.08 7.62 9.98
C ARG A 67 5.28 7.40 8.50
N LEU A 68 6.10 6.40 8.16
CA LEU A 68 6.44 6.04 6.80
C LEU A 68 5.40 5.04 6.30
N ALA A 69 4.67 5.40 5.25
CA ALA A 69 3.99 4.39 4.44
C ALA A 69 5.05 3.46 3.82
N ASP A 70 4.73 2.19 3.59
CA ASP A 70 5.70 1.27 3.00
C ASP A 70 6.01 1.69 1.55
N LYS A 71 4.97 1.89 0.73
CA LYS A 71 5.10 2.49 -0.61
C LYS A 71 3.89 3.34 -0.97
N LEU A 72 4.15 4.47 -1.62
CA LEU A 72 3.16 5.28 -2.31
C LEU A 72 3.57 5.40 -3.77
N VAL A 73 2.69 4.97 -4.67
CA VAL A 73 2.94 5.01 -6.11
C VAL A 73 1.87 5.85 -6.78
N LYS A 74 2.27 6.74 -7.68
CA LYS A 74 1.38 7.49 -8.55
C LYS A 74 1.37 6.85 -9.92
N VAL A 75 0.19 6.48 -10.39
CA VAL A 75 -0.03 5.79 -11.66
C VAL A 75 -1.14 6.49 -12.45
N TYR A 76 -1.14 6.31 -13.77
CA TYR A 76 -2.28 6.70 -14.60
C TYR A 76 -3.37 5.64 -14.54
N ARG A 77 -4.63 6.06 -14.43
CA ARG A 77 -5.78 5.17 -14.59
C ARG A 77 -6.04 4.94 -16.08
N VAL A 78 -6.51 3.75 -16.45
CA VAL A 78 -7.12 3.52 -17.76
C VAL A 78 -8.34 4.43 -17.89
N ARG A 79 -8.38 5.23 -18.95
CA ARG A 79 -9.47 6.16 -19.21
C ARG A 79 -10.71 5.38 -19.65
N GLU A 80 -11.86 5.67 -19.06
CA GLU A 80 -13.15 5.20 -19.57
C GLU A 80 -13.60 6.11 -20.73
N GLU A 81 -14.33 5.57 -21.71
CA GLU A 81 -14.72 6.31 -22.92
C GLU A 81 -15.48 7.63 -22.64
N ALA A 82 -16.15 7.72 -21.49
CA ALA A 82 -16.87 8.91 -21.03
C ALA A 82 -15.99 9.98 -20.33
N GLU A 83 -14.72 9.70 -20.05
CA GLU A 83 -13.81 10.64 -19.37
C GLU A 83 -13.01 11.47 -20.39
N GLU A 84 -13.10 12.81 -20.28
CA GLU A 84 -12.43 13.74 -21.20
C GLU A 84 -10.91 13.88 -20.93
N GLU A 85 -10.46 13.53 -19.73
CA GLU A 85 -9.09 13.74 -19.25
C GLU A 85 -8.54 12.52 -18.52
N ASP A 86 -7.23 12.33 -18.57
CA ASP A 86 -6.57 11.29 -17.78
C ASP A 86 -6.65 11.60 -16.29
N THR A 87 -6.96 10.58 -15.51
CA THR A 87 -7.02 10.68 -14.06
C THR A 87 -5.88 9.88 -13.40
N TRP A 88 -5.41 10.38 -12.25
CA TRP A 88 -4.35 9.75 -11.48
C TRP A 88 -4.94 8.79 -10.43
N LEU A 89 -4.20 7.73 -10.12
CA LEU A 89 -4.40 6.93 -8.92
C LEU A 89 -3.17 7.03 -8.03
N PHE A 90 -3.41 7.16 -6.73
CA PHE A 90 -2.40 6.94 -5.71
C PHE A 90 -2.61 5.56 -5.12
N VAL A 91 -1.63 4.68 -5.30
CA VAL A 91 -1.63 3.32 -4.77
C VAL A 91 -0.72 3.30 -3.54
N HIS A 92 -1.34 3.22 -2.37
CA HIS A 92 -0.66 3.13 -1.08
C HIS A 92 -0.60 1.67 -0.62
N ILE A 93 0.57 1.07 -0.68
CA ILE A 93 0.76 -0.35 -0.41
C ILE A 93 1.36 -0.51 0.98
N GLU A 94 0.80 -1.43 1.77
CA GLU A 94 1.35 -1.83 3.07
C GLU A 94 1.63 -3.34 3.06
N ILE A 95 2.81 -3.72 3.53
CA ILE A 95 3.24 -5.11 3.70
C ILE A 95 3.53 -5.32 5.18
N GLN A 96 2.71 -6.12 5.85
CA GLN A 96 2.71 -6.22 7.31
C GLN A 96 2.85 -7.67 7.76
N SER A 97 3.87 -7.95 8.58
CA SER A 97 4.16 -9.30 9.09
C SER A 97 3.53 -9.61 10.47
N TYR A 98 3.03 -8.59 11.18
CA TYR A 98 2.46 -8.75 12.52
C TYR A 98 1.11 -8.07 12.70
N PRO A 99 0.21 -8.63 13.54
CA PRO A 99 -0.97 -7.94 13.97
C PRO A 99 -0.64 -6.61 14.65
N ASP A 100 -1.23 -5.53 14.13
CA ASP A 100 -1.20 -4.20 14.72
C ASP A 100 -2.63 -3.78 15.09
N PRO A 101 -2.93 -3.51 16.37
CA PRO A 101 -4.25 -3.11 16.82
C PRO A 101 -4.68 -1.72 16.33
N ARG A 102 -3.76 -0.90 15.81
CA ARG A 102 -4.05 0.43 15.23
C ARG A 102 -3.84 0.47 13.72
N PHE A 103 -3.77 -0.68 13.06
CA PHE A 103 -3.54 -0.75 11.62
C PHE A 103 -4.61 0.01 10.83
N GLU A 104 -5.88 -0.22 11.15
CA GLU A 104 -7.02 0.40 10.45
C GLU A 104 -7.00 1.93 10.61
N GLU A 105 -6.75 2.42 11.82
CA GLU A 105 -6.57 3.85 12.10
C GLU A 105 -5.40 4.43 11.29
N ARG A 106 -4.29 3.68 11.17
CA ARG A 106 -3.12 4.10 10.39
C ARG A 106 -3.47 4.23 8.90
N ILE A 107 -4.19 3.29 8.31
CA ILE A 107 -4.64 3.37 6.91
C ILE A 107 -5.51 4.62 6.70
N TYR A 108 -6.45 4.90 7.59
CA TYR A 108 -7.26 6.11 7.52
C TYR A 108 -6.42 7.40 7.61
N ILE A 109 -5.46 7.47 8.54
CA ILE A 109 -4.55 8.61 8.65
C ILE A 109 -3.74 8.81 7.37
N TYR A 110 -3.26 7.73 6.74
CA TYR A 110 -2.56 7.81 5.47
C TYR A 110 -3.46 8.28 4.33
N HIS A 111 -4.69 7.76 4.25
CA HIS A 111 -5.68 8.22 3.28
C HIS A 111 -5.85 9.74 3.34
N TYR A 112 -6.13 10.27 4.53
CA TYR A 112 -6.32 11.70 4.73
C TYR A 112 -5.05 12.51 4.40
N ARG A 113 -3.86 12.04 4.79
CA ARG A 113 -2.60 12.75 4.51
C ARG A 113 -2.24 12.78 3.03
N ILE A 114 -2.48 11.69 2.30
CA ILE A 114 -2.30 11.65 0.84
C ILE A 114 -3.29 12.62 0.20
N PHE A 115 -4.56 12.55 0.61
CA PHE A 115 -5.59 13.47 0.14
C PHE A 115 -5.17 14.92 0.35
N ASP A 116 -4.81 15.32 1.56
CA ASP A 116 -4.47 16.70 1.91
C ASP A 116 -3.23 17.20 1.15
N ARG A 117 -2.13 16.42 1.13
CA ARG A 117 -0.88 16.79 0.44
C ARG A 117 -1.09 17.07 -1.04
N TYR A 118 -1.83 16.20 -1.74
CA TYR A 118 -2.02 16.34 -3.18
C TYR A 118 -3.14 17.32 -3.54
N TYR A 119 -4.13 17.50 -2.67
CA TYR A 119 -5.12 18.56 -2.82
C TYR A 119 -4.50 19.95 -2.68
N GLN A 120 -3.61 20.17 -1.70
CA GLN A 120 -2.89 21.45 -1.54
C GLN A 120 -2.02 21.79 -2.76
N ARG A 121 -1.34 20.79 -3.35
CA ARG A 121 -0.55 21.00 -4.59
C ARG A 121 -1.42 21.43 -5.77
N LEU A 122 -2.65 20.91 -5.88
CA LEU A 122 -3.60 21.37 -6.90
C LEU A 122 -3.97 22.84 -6.67
N ARG A 123 -4.21 23.26 -5.41
CA ARG A 123 -4.50 24.67 -5.05
C ARG A 123 -3.35 25.62 -5.42
N GLN A 124 -2.11 25.22 -5.18
CA GLN A 124 -0.94 26.05 -5.49
C GLN A 124 -0.78 26.25 -7.00
N LYS A 125 -0.96 25.18 -7.79
CA LYS A 125 -0.88 25.25 -9.26
C LYS A 125 -1.94 26.17 -9.87
N THR A 126 -3.18 26.15 -9.36
CA THR A 126 -4.24 27.04 -9.87
C THR A 126 -4.03 28.49 -9.46
N SER A 127 -3.46 28.77 -8.28
CA SER A 127 -3.14 30.14 -7.85
C SER A 127 -1.93 30.78 -8.53
N GLY A 128 -1.03 30.00 -9.14
CA GLY A 128 0.18 30.48 -9.80
C GLY A 128 -0.03 31.03 -11.22
N SER A 129 -1.25 30.94 -11.78
CA SER A 129 -1.57 31.38 -13.14
C SER A 129 -2.12 32.82 -13.22
N THR A 130 -2.28 33.52 -12.09
CA THR A 130 -2.88 34.86 -12.06
C THR A 130 -1.94 35.86 -11.40
N SER A 131 -0.86 36.24 -12.09
CA SER A 131 -0.05 37.40 -11.72
C SER A 131 -0.45 38.61 -12.56
N GLY A 132 -1.28 39.48 -11.99
CA GLY A 132 -1.44 40.84 -12.51
C GLY A 132 -2.78 41.48 -12.23
N SER A 133 -2.95 42.09 -11.05
CA SER A 133 -3.50 43.45 -10.84
C SER A 133 -3.94 43.65 -9.38
N LYS A 134 -3.63 44.83 -8.83
CA LYS A 134 -3.90 45.27 -7.45
C LYS A 134 -5.40 45.39 -7.12
N GLU A 135 -5.69 45.33 -5.83
CA GLU A 135 -6.95 45.42 -5.06
C GLU A 135 -8.00 46.41 -5.58
N THR A 136 -9.30 46.07 -5.48
CA THR A 136 -10.27 46.57 -4.45
C THR A 136 -11.71 46.19 -4.81
N ALA A 137 -12.33 45.26 -4.08
CA ALA A 137 -13.79 45.00 -3.98
C ALA A 137 -14.02 43.94 -2.88
N PRO A 138 -15.23 43.79 -2.28
CA PRO A 138 -15.53 42.65 -1.42
C PRO A 138 -15.31 41.40 -2.28
N SER A 139 -14.27 40.63 -1.97
CA SER A 139 -13.86 39.51 -2.81
C SER A 139 -15.05 38.58 -2.98
N GLU A 140 -15.47 38.34 -4.22
CA GLU A 140 -16.34 37.21 -4.53
C GLU A 140 -15.85 35.97 -3.78
N PRO A 141 -16.76 35.12 -3.25
CA PRO A 141 -16.34 33.92 -2.55
C PRO A 141 -15.37 33.17 -3.46
N LYS A 142 -14.14 32.94 -2.96
CA LYS A 142 -13.11 32.24 -3.73
C LYS A 142 -13.75 30.98 -4.34
N PRO A 143 -13.60 30.75 -5.65
CA PRO A 143 -14.28 29.65 -6.32
C PRO A 143 -14.02 28.35 -5.55
N VAL A 144 -15.10 27.64 -5.22
CA VAL A 144 -15.01 26.34 -4.58
C VAL A 144 -14.31 25.42 -5.57
N MET A 145 -13.07 25.07 -5.28
CA MET A 145 -12.33 24.17 -6.16
C MET A 145 -13.05 22.82 -6.20
N PRO A 146 -13.16 22.20 -7.39
CA PRO A 146 -13.72 20.87 -7.50
C PRO A 146 -12.85 19.89 -6.71
N LEU A 147 -13.50 18.86 -6.15
CA LEU A 147 -12.79 17.76 -5.52
C LEU A 147 -11.76 17.16 -6.50
N PRO A 148 -10.62 16.67 -5.98
CA PRO A 148 -9.61 16.09 -6.84
C PRO A 148 -10.20 14.91 -7.62
N LYS A 149 -9.96 14.87 -8.94
CA LYS A 149 -10.37 13.76 -9.80
C LYS A 149 -9.59 12.46 -9.52
N TYR A 150 -8.43 12.55 -8.85
CA TYR A 150 -7.64 11.37 -8.51
C TYR A 150 -8.33 10.50 -7.46
N LYS A 151 -8.00 9.21 -7.45
CA LYS A 151 -8.43 8.26 -6.40
C LYS A 151 -7.24 7.75 -5.60
N ILE A 152 -7.50 7.26 -4.39
CA ILE A 152 -6.48 6.69 -3.49
C ILE A 152 -6.93 5.26 -3.17
N LEU A 153 -6.01 4.30 -3.34
CA LEU A 153 -6.23 2.88 -3.09
C LEU A 153 -5.26 2.41 -2.01
N HIS A 154 -5.70 1.47 -1.16
CA HIS A 154 -4.91 0.94 -0.04
C HIS A 154 -4.75 -0.58 -0.08
N PRO A 155 -4.17 -1.18 -1.13
CA PRO A 155 -3.89 -2.62 -1.14
C PRO A 155 -2.93 -3.04 -0.02
N VAL A 156 -3.30 -4.07 0.74
CA VAL A 156 -2.55 -4.54 1.91
C VAL A 156 -2.20 -6.03 1.78
N VAL A 157 -0.93 -6.36 1.99
CA VAL A 157 -0.44 -7.74 2.05
C VAL A 157 -0.02 -8.09 3.47
N LEU A 158 -0.63 -9.12 4.05
CA LEU A 158 -0.25 -9.67 5.34
C LEU A 158 0.65 -10.88 5.14
N THR A 159 1.88 -10.79 5.62
CA THR A 159 2.90 -11.85 5.50
C THR A 159 2.98 -12.73 6.75
N GLY A 160 2.21 -12.38 7.79
CA GLY A 160 2.12 -13.15 9.03
C GLY A 160 1.29 -14.43 8.91
N VAL A 161 1.32 -15.24 9.98
CA VAL A 161 0.66 -16.55 10.07
C VAL A 161 -0.70 -16.52 10.77
N SER A 162 -1.21 -15.34 11.12
CA SER A 162 -2.48 -15.24 11.85
C SER A 162 -3.66 -15.46 10.90
N GLU A 163 -4.47 -16.48 11.18
CA GLU A 163 -5.69 -16.74 10.41
C GLU A 163 -6.81 -15.73 10.73
N SER A 164 -6.92 -15.30 11.98
CA SER A 164 -8.00 -14.43 12.48
C SER A 164 -7.76 -12.94 12.26
N TYR A 165 -6.52 -12.51 12.00
CA TYR A 165 -6.21 -11.10 11.77
C TYR A 165 -6.53 -10.69 10.32
N LEU A 166 -7.54 -9.82 10.16
CA LEU A 166 -7.98 -9.30 8.87
C LEU A 166 -8.46 -7.83 9.01
N PRO A 167 -7.53 -6.86 9.05
CA PRO A 167 -7.87 -5.44 9.13
C PRO A 167 -8.22 -4.94 7.72
N ASN A 168 -9.47 -5.06 7.29
CA ASN A 168 -9.91 -4.69 5.94
C ASN A 168 -10.80 -3.45 5.87
N GLN A 169 -11.09 -2.84 7.02
CA GLN A 169 -11.89 -1.63 7.09
C GLN A 169 -11.47 -0.74 8.25
N TYR A 170 -11.60 0.57 8.11
CA TYR A 170 -11.65 1.49 9.24
C TYR A 170 -13.09 2.01 9.36
N GLU A 171 -13.67 1.95 10.56
CA GLU A 171 -15.06 2.33 10.79
C GLU A 171 -15.22 3.16 12.06
N VAL A 172 -15.88 4.31 11.93
CA VAL A 172 -16.43 5.07 13.04
C VAL A 172 -17.92 4.81 13.07
N LYS A 173 -18.40 4.24 14.18
CA LYS A 173 -19.82 3.92 14.39
C LYS A 173 -20.68 5.15 14.23
N GLU A 174 -21.87 4.95 13.69
CA GLU A 174 -22.83 6.03 13.51
C GLU A 174 -23.23 6.67 14.84
N VAL A 175 -23.13 7.99 14.90
CA VAL A 175 -23.67 8.82 15.98
C VAL A 175 -24.40 9.99 15.33
N ASP A 176 -25.70 10.11 15.55
CA ASP A 176 -26.54 11.19 15.01
C ASP A 176 -26.44 11.33 13.47
N GLY A 177 -26.48 10.21 12.75
CA GLY A 177 -26.36 10.16 11.29
C GLY A 177 -24.94 10.39 10.74
N ASN A 178 -23.95 10.63 11.60
CA ASN A 178 -22.55 10.76 11.20
C ASN A 178 -21.84 9.41 11.26
N ARG A 179 -21.40 8.90 10.11
CA ARG A 179 -20.63 7.65 9.97
C ARG A 179 -19.45 7.84 9.04
N LEU A 180 -18.38 7.09 9.30
CA LEU A 180 -17.21 7.03 8.42
C LEU A 180 -16.81 5.58 8.24
N ARG A 181 -16.61 5.17 6.98
CA ARG A 181 -16.13 3.84 6.62
C ARG A 181 -15.13 3.96 5.48
N LEU A 182 -14.00 3.27 5.62
CA LEU A 182 -12.96 3.13 4.60
C LEU A 182 -12.65 1.65 4.44
N ASP A 183 -13.12 1.05 3.35
CA ASP A 183 -12.83 -0.34 2.98
C ASP A 183 -11.61 -0.42 2.07
N TYR A 184 -10.83 -1.49 2.21
CA TYR A 184 -9.65 -1.72 1.39
C TYR A 184 -9.31 -3.21 1.23
N PRO A 185 -8.72 -3.62 0.09
CA PRO A 185 -8.45 -5.02 -0.17
C PRO A 185 -7.24 -5.52 0.63
N VAL A 186 -7.38 -6.70 1.23
CA VAL A 186 -6.33 -7.37 2.00
C VAL A 186 -6.09 -8.76 1.44
N VAL A 187 -4.83 -9.11 1.22
CA VAL A 187 -4.38 -10.47 0.89
C VAL A 187 -3.53 -11.00 2.03
N LYS A 188 -3.76 -12.25 2.44
CA LYS A 188 -2.91 -12.93 3.43
C LYS A 188 -2.11 -14.03 2.75
N LEU A 189 -0.80 -14.05 2.95
CA LEU A 189 0.04 -15.08 2.32
C LEU A 189 -0.35 -16.49 2.77
N ILE A 190 -0.75 -16.65 4.03
CA ILE A 190 -1.19 -17.95 4.57
C ILE A 190 -2.40 -18.53 3.83
N ASP A 191 -3.23 -17.70 3.18
CA ASP A 191 -4.39 -18.21 2.42
C ASP A 191 -3.97 -18.99 1.18
N TYR A 192 -2.76 -18.76 0.64
CA TYR A 192 -2.26 -19.51 -0.51
C TYR A 192 -1.87 -20.96 -0.17
N ASN A 193 -1.70 -21.31 1.13
CA ASN A 193 -1.52 -22.72 1.52
C ASN A 193 -2.76 -23.59 1.24
N LYS A 194 -3.94 -22.99 1.05
CA LYS A 194 -5.19 -23.72 0.80
C LYS A 194 -5.22 -24.40 -0.57
N ASP A 195 -4.47 -23.88 -1.53
CA ASP A 195 -4.40 -24.41 -2.90
C ASP A 195 -2.96 -24.34 -3.42
N TRP A 196 -2.11 -25.19 -2.84
CA TRP A 196 -0.68 -25.21 -3.16
C TRP A 196 -0.41 -25.58 -4.63
N ALA A 197 -1.20 -26.49 -5.21
CA ALA A 197 -1.03 -26.89 -6.61
C ALA A 197 -1.28 -25.71 -7.56
N LYS A 198 -2.29 -24.88 -7.28
CA LYS A 198 -2.50 -23.63 -8.02
C LYS A 198 -1.33 -22.66 -7.87
N LEU A 199 -0.78 -22.53 -6.66
CA LEU A 199 0.38 -21.68 -6.42
C LEU A 199 1.64 -22.16 -7.17
N GLU A 200 1.87 -23.48 -7.25
CA GLU A 200 2.96 -24.08 -8.03
C GLU A 200 2.78 -23.89 -9.54
N ALA A 201 1.54 -23.84 -10.03
CA ALA A 201 1.24 -23.59 -11.43
C ALA A 201 1.38 -22.11 -11.84
N GLU A 202 1.59 -21.20 -10.89
CA GLU A 202 1.66 -19.77 -11.17
C GLU A 202 2.98 -19.39 -11.84
N THR A 203 2.90 -18.72 -13.00
CA THR A 203 4.08 -18.26 -13.74
C THR A 203 4.61 -16.91 -13.26
N ASN A 204 3.84 -16.18 -12.46
CA ASN A 204 4.26 -14.93 -11.86
C ASN A 204 5.31 -15.18 -10.76
N LEU A 205 6.39 -14.38 -10.76
CA LEU A 205 7.50 -14.48 -9.78
C LEU A 205 7.00 -14.49 -8.33
N PHE A 206 5.94 -13.75 -8.01
CA PHE A 206 5.41 -13.69 -6.66
C PHE A 206 4.80 -15.02 -6.20
N GLY A 207 4.36 -15.89 -7.10
CA GLY A 207 3.97 -17.26 -6.75
C GLY A 207 5.14 -18.00 -6.08
N LEU A 208 6.32 -17.96 -6.70
CA LEU A 208 7.54 -18.54 -6.16
C LEU A 208 7.97 -17.90 -4.84
N VAL A 209 7.93 -16.57 -4.76
CA VAL A 209 8.30 -15.82 -3.53
C VAL A 209 7.36 -16.21 -2.38
N VAL A 210 6.06 -16.33 -2.63
CA VAL A 210 5.08 -16.77 -1.63
C VAL A 210 5.35 -18.19 -1.18
N MET A 211 5.63 -19.13 -2.10
CA MET A 211 6.01 -20.50 -1.73
C MET A 211 7.23 -20.52 -0.82
N ALA A 212 8.29 -19.80 -1.20
CA ALA A 212 9.51 -19.70 -0.41
C ALA A 212 9.26 -19.12 0.99
N HIS A 213 8.45 -18.06 1.07
CA HIS A 213 8.06 -17.43 2.33
C HIS A 213 7.28 -18.38 3.25
N LEU A 214 6.26 -19.06 2.71
CA LEU A 214 5.42 -19.99 3.48
C LEU A 214 6.24 -21.18 3.99
N LYS A 215 7.15 -21.73 3.18
CA LYS A 215 8.02 -22.84 3.60
C LYS A 215 9.07 -22.40 4.61
N ALA A 216 9.62 -21.20 4.48
CA ALA A 216 10.51 -20.65 5.50
C ALA A 216 9.78 -20.44 6.85
N GLN A 217 8.50 -20.07 6.83
CA GLN A 217 7.69 -19.95 8.05
C GLN A 217 7.34 -21.31 8.67
N GLU A 218 7.00 -22.31 7.86
CA GLU A 218 6.67 -23.68 8.30
C GLU A 218 7.89 -24.40 8.90
N LEU A 219 9.06 -24.25 8.28
CA LEU A 219 10.28 -25.01 8.59
C LEU A 219 11.26 -24.25 9.47
N LYS A 220 10.78 -23.23 10.19
CA LYS A 220 11.62 -22.28 10.95
C LYS A 220 12.57 -22.94 11.96
N ASP A 221 12.22 -24.13 12.45
CA ASP A 221 13.02 -24.94 13.39
C ASP A 221 13.63 -26.22 12.75
N LYS A 222 13.58 -26.36 11.43
CA LYS A 222 14.02 -27.57 10.68
C LYS A 222 14.95 -27.22 9.50
N PRO A 223 16.21 -26.81 9.76
CA PRO A 223 17.11 -26.25 8.74
C PRO A 223 17.46 -27.22 7.60
N TYR A 224 17.51 -28.52 7.86
CA TYR A 224 17.79 -29.53 6.84
C TYR A 224 16.67 -29.66 5.80
N GLN A 225 15.40 -29.52 6.23
CA GLN A 225 14.25 -29.58 5.32
C GLN A 225 14.12 -28.31 4.47
N LEU A 226 14.67 -27.19 4.93
CA LEU A 226 14.72 -25.95 4.16
C LEU A 226 15.64 -26.07 2.94
N LEU A 227 16.66 -26.94 2.98
CA LEU A 227 17.56 -27.18 1.86
C LEU A 227 16.84 -27.90 0.72
N ASP A 228 16.02 -28.90 1.02
CA ASP A 228 15.22 -29.63 0.02
C ASP A 228 14.26 -28.68 -0.71
N TRP A 229 13.65 -27.74 0.02
CA TRP A 229 12.81 -26.71 -0.59
C TRP A 229 13.60 -25.70 -1.42
N LYS A 230 14.83 -25.36 -1.05
CA LYS A 230 15.70 -24.53 -1.90
C LYS A 230 16.00 -25.21 -3.24
N VAL A 231 16.27 -26.52 -3.23
CA VAL A 231 16.48 -27.31 -4.46
C VAL A 231 15.20 -27.32 -5.30
N ARG A 232 14.06 -27.62 -4.69
CA ARG A 232 12.76 -27.63 -5.39
C ARG A 232 12.37 -26.27 -5.99
N LEU A 233 12.65 -25.17 -5.29
CA LEU A 233 12.40 -23.82 -5.81
C LEU A 233 13.30 -23.48 -7.00
N VAL A 234 14.52 -24.03 -7.05
CA VAL A 234 15.42 -23.91 -8.21
C VAL A 234 14.91 -24.75 -9.38
N GLU A 235 14.43 -25.97 -9.14
CA GLU A 235 13.81 -26.80 -10.19
C GLU A 235 12.57 -26.15 -10.82
N ILE A 236 11.79 -25.37 -10.05
CA ILE A 236 10.64 -24.62 -10.58
C ILE A 236 11.09 -23.48 -11.52
N LEU A 237 12.34 -23.02 -11.41
CA LEU A 237 12.89 -21.91 -12.21
C LEU A 237 13.52 -22.35 -13.54
N TYR A 238 13.72 -23.66 -13.78
CA TYR A 238 14.41 -24.22 -14.95
C TYR A 238 13.58 -25.28 -15.67
#